data_AF-A0A925Y470-F1
#
_entry.id   AF-A0A925Y470-F1
#
_cell.length_a   1.000
_cell.length_b   1.000
_cell.length_c   1.000
_cell.angle_alpha   90.00
_cell.angle_beta   90.00
_cell.angle_gamma   90.00
#
_symmetry.space_group_name_H-M   'P 1'
#
loop_
_entity.id
_entity.type
_entity.pdbx_description
1 polymer ?
#
loop_
_entity_poly.entity_id
_entity_poly.type
_entity_poly.pdbx_seq_one_letter_code
_entity_poly.pdbx_strand_id
1 'polypeptide(L)'
;MFWIFMRVVLGLLSLHLLQIVVWAACYQWDNCFPDFATSFYYSATSYSTVGYGDVNPPGNWRILGAIEAVTGILMFGWSTGVIFSVFNHMLSRFKENHSL
;
A
#
# COMPACT_ATOMS: atom_id res chain seq x y z
N MET A 1 24.03 5.19 4.96
CA MET A 1 23.29 5.27 3.67
C MET A 1 22.29 4.13 3.51
N PHE A 2 22.74 2.87 3.52
CA PHE A 2 21.87 1.68 3.47
C PHE A 2 20.74 1.70 4.51
N TRP A 3 21.05 2.05 5.76
CA TRP A 3 20.07 2.16 6.85
C TRP A 3 18.92 3.14 6.58
N ILE A 4 19.18 4.24 5.86
CA ILE A 4 18.16 5.24 5.54
C ILE A 4 17.19 4.66 4.51
N PHE A 5 17.71 4.05 3.45
CA PHE A 5 16.93 3.37 2.44
C PHE A 5 16.02 2.30 3.05
N MET A 6 16.57 1.45 3.93
CA MET A 6 15.80 0.41 4.61
C MET A 6 14.67 1.00 5.48
N ARG A 7 14.93 2.08 6.23
CA ARG A 7 13.90 2.76 7.04
C ARG A 7 12.79 3.35 6.17
N VAL A 8 13.12 3.89 4.99
CA VAL A 8 12.12 4.41 4.03
C VAL A 8 11.23 3.27 3.52
N VAL A 9 11.83 2.17 3.07
CA VAL A 9 11.06 1.01 2.56
C VAL A 9 10.15 0.43 3.63
N LEU A 10 10.65 0.21 4.85
CA LEU A 10 9.85 -0.28 5.98
C LEU A 10 8.75 0.71 6.39
N GLY A 11 9.03 2.00 6.34
CA GLY A 11 8.05 3.05 6.61
C GLY A 11 6.92 3.06 5.59
N LEU A 12 7.24 2.97 4.29
CA LEU A 12 6.24 2.88 3.22
C LEU A 12 5.41 1.60 3.30
N LEU A 13 6.05 0.45 3.59
CA LEU A 13 5.33 -0.81 3.81
C LEU A 13 4.33 -0.68 4.97
N SER A 14 4.78 -0.11 6.09
CA SER A 14 3.93 0.12 7.27
C SER A 14 2.76 1.06 6.95
N LEU A 15 3.00 2.08 6.12
CA LEU A 15 1.95 3.00 5.66
C LEU A 15 0.90 2.30 4.79
N HIS A 16 1.31 1.43 3.87
CA HIS A 16 0.38 0.63 3.08
C HIS A 16 -0.45 -0.32 3.96
N LEU A 17 0.19 -1.01 4.91
CA LEU A 17 -0.51 -1.86 5.87
C LEU A 17 -1.52 -1.06 6.71
N LEU A 18 -1.14 0.14 7.15
CA LEU A 18 -2.06 1.02 7.87
C LEU A 18 -3.26 1.42 7.01
N GLN A 19 -3.05 1.76 5.73
CA GLN A 19 -4.17 2.08 4.82
C GLN A 19 -5.10 0.87 4.61
N ILE A 20 -4.54 -0.33 4.45
CA ILE A 20 -5.33 -1.57 4.36
C ILE A 20 -6.15 -1.77 5.64
N VAL A 21 -5.56 -1.59 6.83
CA VAL A 21 -6.29 -1.69 8.10
C VAL A 21 -7.43 -0.66 8.18
N VAL A 22 -7.20 0.57 7.70
CA VAL A 22 -8.24 1.63 7.67
C VAL A 22 -9.40 1.22 6.76
N TRP A 23 -9.11 0.74 5.55
CA TRP A 23 -10.15 0.25 4.63
C TRP A 23 -10.90 -0.96 5.18
N ALA A 24 -10.18 -1.93 5.74
CA ALA A 24 -10.77 -3.09 6.42
C ALA A 24 -11.71 -2.68 7.56
N ALA A 25 -11.32 -1.68 8.36
CA ALA A 25 -12.16 -1.14 9.42
C ALA A 25 -13.43 -0.47 8.87
N CYS A 26 -13.35 0.23 7.72
CA CYS A 26 -14.52 0.79 7.04
C CYS A 26 -15.52 -0.30 6.61
N TYR A 27 -15.04 -1.41 6.03
CA TYR A 27 -15.90 -2.54 5.68
C TYR A 27 -16.51 -3.21 6.91
N GLN A 28 -15.72 -3.35 7.98
CA GLN A 28 -16.18 -3.98 9.21
C GLN A 28 -17.21 -3.13 9.97
N TRP A 29 -17.15 -1.80 9.86
CA TRP A 29 -18.10 -0.89 10.51
C TRP A 29 -19.55 -1.21 10.13
N ASP A 30 -19.81 -1.50 8.86
CA ASP A 30 -21.14 -1.87 8.35
C ASP A 30 -21.40 -3.39 8.36
N ASN A 31 -20.52 -4.17 9.03
CA ASN A 31 -20.55 -5.63 9.04
C ASN A 31 -20.67 -6.24 7.62
N CYS A 32 -19.93 -5.68 6.65
CA CYS A 32 -19.92 -6.16 5.27
C CYS A 32 -19.45 -7.62 5.14
N PHE A 33 -18.61 -8.05 6.09
CA PHE A 33 -18.04 -9.38 6.16
C PHE A 33 -18.23 -10.00 7.56
N PRO A 34 -18.15 -11.34 7.69
CA PRO A 34 -18.41 -12.03 8.95
C PRO A 34 -17.48 -11.64 10.10
N ASP A 35 -16.24 -11.26 9.79
CA ASP A 35 -15.19 -10.97 10.76
C ASP A 35 -14.14 -10.02 10.17
N PHE A 36 -13.35 -9.41 11.06
CA PHE A 36 -12.33 -8.45 10.66
C PHE A 36 -11.21 -9.07 9.80
N ALA A 37 -10.89 -10.35 9.97
CA ALA A 37 -9.85 -10.98 9.15
C ALA A 37 -10.31 -11.13 7.70
N THR A 38 -11.59 -11.45 7.47
CA THR A 38 -12.20 -11.43 6.14
C THR A 38 -12.22 -10.02 5.52
N SER A 39 -12.58 -9.00 6.31
CA SER A 39 -12.52 -7.58 5.88
C SER A 39 -11.09 -7.15 5.51
N PHE A 40 -10.11 -7.54 6.32
CA PHE A 40 -8.69 -7.26 6.09
C PHE A 40 -8.17 -7.97 4.85
N TYR A 41 -8.55 -9.24 4.65
CA TYR A 41 -8.18 -10.02 3.47
C TYR A 41 -8.75 -9.40 2.18
N TYR A 42 -10.04 -9.03 2.19
CA TYR A 42 -10.65 -8.34 1.05
C TYR A 42 -9.94 -7.02 0.77
N SER A 43 -9.74 -6.19 1.78
CA SER A 43 -9.07 -4.90 1.66
C SER A 43 -7.65 -5.07 1.11
N ALA A 44 -6.86 -6.00 1.67
CA ALA A 44 -5.50 -6.26 1.21
C ALA A 44 -5.45 -6.65 -0.26
N THR A 45 -6.31 -7.58 -0.70
CA THR A 45 -6.34 -8.08 -2.08
C THR A 45 -6.87 -7.04 -3.06
N SER A 46 -7.84 -6.22 -2.65
CA SER A 46 -8.41 -5.12 -3.41
C SER A 46 -7.38 -3.98 -3.57
N TYR A 47 -6.83 -3.49 -2.46
CA TYR A 47 -5.84 -2.42 -2.40
C TYR A 47 -4.55 -2.78 -3.16
N SER A 48 -4.08 -4.03 -3.07
CA SER A 48 -2.91 -4.49 -3.84
C SER A 48 -3.23 -4.82 -5.29
N THR A 49 -4.48 -4.67 -5.73
CA THR A 49 -4.99 -5.00 -7.07
C THR A 49 -4.85 -6.48 -7.45
N VAL A 50 -4.68 -7.37 -6.47
CA VAL A 50 -4.61 -8.83 -6.68
C VAL A 50 -5.98 -9.39 -7.03
N GLY A 51 -7.00 -9.05 -6.25
CA GLY A 51 -8.41 -9.32 -6.55
C GLY A 51 -8.75 -10.78 -6.88
N TYR A 52 -8.42 -11.74 -6.00
CA TYR A 52 -8.70 -13.17 -6.21
C TYR A 52 -10.18 -13.48 -6.54
N GLY A 53 -11.11 -12.65 -6.06
CA GLY A 53 -12.54 -12.76 -6.38
C GLY A 53 -13.28 -13.89 -5.63
N ASP A 54 -12.64 -14.45 -4.61
CA ASP A 54 -13.19 -15.41 -3.65
C ASP A 54 -14.01 -14.71 -2.55
N VAL A 55 -13.63 -13.48 -2.20
CA VAL A 55 -14.33 -12.61 -1.26
C VAL A 55 -14.71 -11.32 -1.97
N ASN A 56 -16.00 -10.97 -1.96
CA ASN A 56 -16.52 -9.74 -2.57
C ASN A 56 -17.56 -9.06 -1.68
N PRO A 57 -17.52 -7.72 -1.56
CA PRO A 57 -18.47 -6.97 -0.76
C PRO A 57 -19.84 -6.92 -1.46
N PRO A 58 -20.93 -6.83 -0.68
CA PRO A 58 -22.27 -6.78 -1.22
C PRO A 58 -22.57 -5.45 -1.94
N GLY A 59 -23.35 -5.53 -3.03
CA GLY A 59 -24.01 -4.40 -3.70
C GLY A 59 -23.26 -3.06 -3.67
N ASN A 60 -23.75 -2.15 -2.83
CA ASN A 60 -23.30 -0.75 -2.72
C ASN A 60 -21.81 -0.59 -2.38
N TRP A 61 -21.21 -1.57 -1.71
CA TRP A 61 -19.81 -1.55 -1.29
C TRP A 61 -18.83 -1.95 -2.40
N ARG A 62 -19.31 -2.48 -3.53
CA ARG A 62 -18.47 -2.85 -4.69
C ARG A 62 -17.77 -1.65 -5.31
N ILE A 63 -18.45 -0.50 -5.37
CA ILE A 63 -17.85 0.75 -5.88
C ILE A 63 -16.73 1.20 -4.95
N LEU A 64 -16.92 1.05 -3.64
CA LEU A 64 -15.89 1.40 -2.66
C LEU A 64 -14.65 0.51 -2.82
N GLY A 65 -14.83 -0.79 -3.04
CA GLY A 65 -13.73 -1.70 -3.40
C GLY A 65 -12.98 -1.28 -4.66
N ALA A 66 -13.68 -0.85 -5.71
CA ALA A 66 -13.02 -0.33 -6.90
C ALA A 66 -12.21 0.96 -6.61
N ILE A 67 -12.73 1.86 -5.78
CA ILE A 67 -12.02 3.07 -5.34
C ILE A 67 -10.79 2.72 -4.50
N GLU A 68 -10.91 1.73 -3.61
CA GLU A 68 -9.79 1.22 -2.82
C GLU A 68 -8.67 0.70 -3.72
N ALA A 69 -8.98 -0.11 -4.73
CA ALA A 69 -8.00 -0.61 -5.68
C ALA A 69 -7.28 0.52 -6.45
N VAL A 70 -8.02 1.53 -6.92
CA VAL A 70 -7.44 2.72 -7.58
C VAL A 70 -6.57 3.52 -6.61
N THR A 71 -7.00 3.65 -5.35
CA THR A 71 -6.21 4.31 -4.32
C THR A 71 -4.90 3.56 -4.07
N GLY A 72 -4.96 2.24 -3.94
CA GLY A 72 -3.80 1.39 -3.71
C GLY A 72 -2.76 1.50 -4.82
N ILE A 73 -3.17 1.40 -6.09
CA ILE A 73 -2.22 1.54 -7.22
C ILE A 73 -1.58 2.93 -7.27
N LEU A 74 -2.34 4.00 -6.97
CA LEU A 74 -1.79 5.36 -6.89
C LEU A 74 -0.76 5.50 -5.76
N MET A 75 -1.05 4.91 -4.60
CA MET A 75 -0.13 4.95 -3.46
C MET A 75 1.12 4.11 -3.71
N PHE A 76 1.03 2.94 -4.36
CA PHE A 76 2.21 2.16 -4.77
C PHE A 76 3.05 2.92 -5.81
N GLY A 77 2.41 3.64 -6.73
CA GLY A 77 3.09 4.54 -7.67
C GLY A 77 3.85 5.65 -6.95
N TRP A 78 3.23 6.28 -5.95
CA TRP A 78 3.87 7.29 -5.11
C TRP A 78 5.07 6.71 -4.35
N SER A 79 4.90 5.56 -3.69
CA SER A 79 5.98 4.86 -2.97
C SER A 79 7.17 4.54 -3.88
N THR A 80 6.91 4.09 -5.11
CA THR A 80 7.96 3.85 -6.10
C THR A 80 8.72 5.14 -6.44
N GLY A 81 8.02 6.26 -6.63
CA GLY A 81 8.63 7.57 -6.85
C GLY A 81 9.52 8.03 -5.68
N VAL A 82 9.07 7.83 -4.44
CA VAL A 82 9.85 8.13 -3.23
C VAL A 82 11.10 7.26 -3.15
N ILE A 83 10.97 5.95 -3.35
CA ILE A 83 12.10 5.01 -3.35
C ILE A 83 13.13 5.39 -4.42
N PHE A 84 12.66 5.72 -5.63
CA PHE A 84 13.52 6.13 -6.74
C PHE A 84 14.25 7.45 -6.44
N SER A 85 13.57 8.43 -5.83
CA SER A 85 14.18 9.70 -5.41
C SER A 85 15.30 9.47 -4.40
N VAL A 86 15.06 8.65 -3.37
CA VAL A 86 16.07 8.30 -2.36
C VAL A 86 17.24 7.54 -3.00
N PHE A 87 16.97 6.59 -3.88
CA PHE A 87 17.99 5.84 -4.60
C PHE A 87 18.88 6.74 -5.45
N ASN A 88 18.31 7.67 -6.21
CA ASN A 88 19.09 8.63 -7.00
C ASN A 88 19.94 9.56 -6.13
N HIS A 89 19.41 10.03 -5.01
CA HIS A 89 20.20 10.80 -4.04
C HIS A 89 21.37 9.99 -3.46
N MET A 90 21.19 8.67 -3.32
CA MET A 90 22.27 7.79 -2.87
C MET A 90 23.36 7.62 -3.92
N LEU A 91 22.96 7.42 -5.18
CA LEU A 91 23.89 7.29 -6.30
C LEU A 91 24.70 8.56 -6.54
N SER A 92 24.08 9.74 -6.46
CA SER A 92 24.77 11.01 -6.70
C SER A 92 25.89 11.25 -5.68
N ARG A 93 25.61 11.02 -4.40
CA ARG A 93 26.57 11.08 -3.29
C ARG A 93 27.71 10.06 -3.42
N PHE A 94 27.42 8.85 -3.91
CA PHE A 94 28.46 7.85 -4.14
C PHE A 94 29.42 8.29 -5.23
N LYS A 95 28.88 8.87 -6.32
CA LYS A 95 29.65 9.42 -7.43
C LYS A 95 30.55 10.58 -6.99
N GLU A 96 30.02 11.50 -6.19
CA GLU A 96 30.80 12.62 -5.61
C GLU A 96 31.98 12.14 -4.75
N ASN A 97 31.77 11.12 -3.92
CA ASN A 97 32.80 10.57 -3.03
C ASN A 97 33.94 9.82 -3.75
N HIS A 98 33.74 9.36 -4.99
CA HIS A 98 34.74 8.61 -5.78
C HIS A 98 35.36 9.44 -6.92
N SER A 99 35.03 10.73 -7.01
CA SER A 99 35.60 11.67 -7.99
C SER A 99 36.70 12.58 -7.41
N LEU A 100 37.26 12.22 -6.24
CA LEU A 100 38.44 12.82 -5.60
C LEU A 100 39.53 11.75 -5.43
#